data_AF-Q68PG8-F1
#
_entry.id   AF-Q68PG8-F1
#
_cell.length_a   1.000
_cell.length_b   1.000
_cell.length_c   1.000
_cell.angle_alpha   90.00
_cell.angle_beta   90.00
_cell.angle_gamma   90.00
#
_symmetry.space_group_name_H-M   'P 1'
#
loop_
_entity.id
_entity.type
_entity.pdbx_description
1 polymer ?
#
loop_
_entity_poly.entity_id
_entity_poly.type
_entity_poly.pdbx_seq_one_letter_code
_entity_poly.pdbx_strand_id
1 'polypeptide(L)' 'AREGYLVSKSTGCKYECFWLGKNEGCDKECKAPNQGGGYGYCHAFACWCENLPESTPTYPIPGKSCGKK' A
#
# COMPACT_ATOMS: atom_id res chain seq x y z
N ALA A 1 6.59 13.72 -3.79
CA ALA A 1 6.41 12.32 -3.34
C ALA A 1 4.97 12.17 -2.90
N ARG A 2 4.31 11.04 -3.19
CA ARG A 2 2.92 10.82 -2.77
C ARG A 2 2.85 9.86 -1.59
N GLU A 3 1.70 9.84 -0.94
CA GLU A 3 1.36 8.88 0.08
C GLU A 3 0.04 8.19 -0.27
N GLY A 4 -0.16 6.99 0.28
CA GLY A 4 -1.41 6.28 0.09
C GLY A 4 -1.38 4.85 0.60
N TYR A 5 -2.56 4.22 0.56
CA TYR A 5 -2.69 2.81 0.88
C TYR A 5 -2.05 1.96 -0.23
N LEU A 6 -1.18 1.03 0.17
CA LEU A 6 -0.67 0.01 -0.73
C LEU A 6 -1.82 -0.84 -1.25
N VAL A 7 -1.78 -1.12 -2.54
CA VAL A 7 -2.80 -1.92 -3.23
C VAL A 7 -2.14 -3.01 -4.05
N SER A 8 -2.67 -4.23 -3.95
CA SER A 8 -2.23 -5.33 -4.79
C SER A 8 -2.73 -5.12 -6.21
N LYS A 9 -1.81 -4.98 -7.16
CA LYS A 9 -2.14 -4.88 -8.60
C LYS A 9 -2.94 -6.10 -9.07
N SER A 10 -2.74 -7.26 -8.45
CA SER A 10 -3.41 -8.52 -8.80
C SER A 10 -4.88 -8.55 -8.36
N THR A 11 -5.19 -8.10 -7.14
CA THR A 11 -6.56 -8.21 -6.57
C THR A 11 -7.32 -6.88 -6.52
N GLY A 12 -6.64 -5.74 -6.66
CA GLY A 12 -7.20 -4.41 -6.40
C GLY A 12 -7.48 -4.12 -4.92
N CYS A 13 -7.08 -5.03 -4.02
CA CYS A 13 -7.30 -4.89 -2.58
C CYS A 13 -6.14 -4.19 -1.90
N LYS A 14 -6.46 -3.43 -0.85
CA LYS A 14 -5.46 -2.90 0.06
C LYS A 14 -4.72 -4.04 0.73
N TYR A 15 -3.45 -3.85 1.06
CA TYR A 15 -2.74 -4.78 1.95
C TYR A 15 -3.28 -4.61 3.36
N GLU A 16 -3.96 -5.62 3.88
CA GLU A 16 -4.49 -5.61 5.23
C GLU A 16 -3.38 -5.81 6.25
N CYS A 17 -3.52 -5.17 7.40
CA CYS A 17 -2.61 -5.30 8.51
C CYS A 17 -3.41 -5.28 9.82
N PHE A 18 -3.03 -6.14 10.76
CA PHE A 18 -3.76 -6.30 12.02
C PHE A 18 -3.24 -5.36 13.12
N TRP A 19 -1.92 -5.18 13.16
CA TRP A 19 -1.23 -4.38 14.17
C TRP A 19 -1.14 -2.93 13.71
N LEU A 20 -1.99 -2.06 14.27
CA LEU A 20 -2.00 -0.63 14.01
C LEU A 20 -0.68 0.04 14.43
N GLY A 21 -0.25 1.04 13.66
CA GLY A 21 1.01 1.74 13.87
C GLY A 21 2.17 1.07 13.14
N LYS A 22 3.36 1.07 13.76
CA LYS A 22 4.58 0.55 13.13
C LYS A 22 4.41 -0.94 12.80
N ASN A 23 4.47 -1.26 11.52
CA ASN A 23 4.27 -2.62 11.02
C ASN A 23 5.37 -2.94 10.02
N GLU A 24 6.25 -3.89 10.36
CA GLU A 24 7.39 -4.28 9.52
C GLU A 24 6.96 -4.85 8.17
N GLY A 25 5.80 -5.51 8.10
CA GLY A 25 5.23 -5.99 6.83
C GLY A 25 4.87 -4.82 5.91
N CYS A 26 4.18 -3.81 6.43
CA CYS A 26 3.84 -2.62 5.66
C CYS A 26 5.09 -1.83 5.26
N ASP A 27 6.06 -1.68 6.16
CA ASP A 27 7.32 -0.97 5.89
C ASP A 27 8.14 -1.68 4.80
N LYS A 28 8.24 -3.01 4.89
CA LYS A 28 8.96 -3.83 3.90
C LYS A 28 8.31 -3.75 2.53
N GLU A 29 6.98 -3.89 2.44
CA GLU A 29 6.26 -3.78 1.17
C GLU A 29 6.34 -2.36 0.60
N CYS A 30 6.26 -1.34 1.44
CA CYS A 30 6.40 0.05 1.04
C CYS A 30 7.77 0.34 0.42
N LYS A 31 8.85 -0.15 1.06
CA LYS A 31 10.23 0.00 0.61
C LYS A 31 10.63 -0.97 -0.49
N ALA A 32 9.78 -1.94 -0.82
CA ALA A 32 10.08 -2.92 -1.84
C ALA A 32 10.27 -2.22 -3.20
N PRO A 33 11.19 -2.69 -4.06
CA PRO A 33 11.58 -2.01 -5.30
C PRO A 33 10.43 -1.87 -6.32
N ASN A 34 9.37 -2.67 -6.18
CA ASN A 34 8.15 -2.57 -6.97
C ASN A 34 7.24 -1.39 -6.55
N GLN A 35 7.39 -0.88 -5.33
CA GLN A 35 6.65 0.26 -4.81
C GLN A 35 7.53 1.51 -4.74
N GLY A 36 8.76 1.40 -4.24
CA GLY A 36 9.73 2.50 -4.18
C GLY A 36 9.41 3.56 -3.12
N GLY A 37 8.61 3.23 -2.11
CA GLY A 37 8.29 4.11 -1.00
C GLY A 37 9.43 4.22 0.03
N GLY A 38 9.31 5.20 0.91
CA GLY A 38 10.32 5.48 1.94
C GLY A 38 9.97 4.92 3.32
N TYR A 39 8.68 4.91 3.68
CA TYR A 39 8.24 4.46 5.01
C TYR A 39 6.82 3.92 4.98
N GLY A 40 6.62 2.72 5.55
CA GLY A 40 5.31 2.08 5.58
C GLY A 40 4.87 1.71 6.99
N TYR A 41 3.58 1.84 7.26
CA TYR A 41 2.99 1.50 8.55
C TYR A 41 1.54 1.07 8.38
N CYS A 42 0.97 0.45 9.42
CA CYS A 42 -0.41 0.03 9.41
C CYS A 42 -1.32 1.16 9.88
N HIS A 43 -2.15 1.67 8.97
CA HIS A 43 -3.12 2.71 9.23
C HIS A 43 -4.54 2.20 8.92
N ALA A 44 -5.47 2.32 9.86
CA ALA A 44 -6.86 1.87 9.68
C ALA A 44 -6.99 0.43 9.13
N PHE A 45 -6.21 -0.50 9.68
CA PHE A 45 -6.11 -1.91 9.27
C PHE A 45 -5.63 -2.16 7.83
N ALA A 46 -5.00 -1.16 7.21
CA ALA A 46 -4.37 -1.28 5.90
C ALA A 46 -2.97 -0.66 5.88
N CYS A 47 -2.08 -1.19 5.04
CA CYS A 47 -0.73 -0.65 4.91
C CYS A 47 -0.75 0.70 4.20
N TRP A 48 -0.37 1.75 4.91
CA TRP A 48 -0.07 3.08 4.37
C TRP A 48 1.41 3.18 4.05
N CYS A 49 1.73 3.85 2.97
CA CYS A 49 3.10 4.03 2.51
C CYS A 49 3.33 5.48 2.09
N GLU A 50 4.37 6.06 2.67
CA GLU A 50 4.83 7.42 2.43
C GLU A 50 6.04 7.44 1.48
N ASN A 51 6.25 8.58 0.84
CA ASN A 51 7.34 8.80 -0.11
C ASN A 51 7.29 7.88 -1.35
N LEU A 52 6.09 7.56 -1.83
CA LEU A 52 5.90 6.76 -3.03
C LEU A 52 6.21 7.58 -4.31
N PRO A 53 6.74 6.92 -5.36
CA PRO A 53 6.85 7.47 -6.70
C PRO A 53 5.48 7.72 -7.33
N GLU A 54 5.36 8.73 -8.19
CA GLU A 54 4.14 9.02 -8.96
C GLU A 54 3.74 7.91 -9.96
N SER A 55 4.62 6.94 -10.21
CA SER A 55 4.33 5.76 -11.04
C SER A 55 3.69 4.57 -10.28
N THR A 56 3.86 4.50 -8.95
CA THR A 56 3.35 3.43 -8.08
C THR A 56 1.86 3.50 -7.66
N PRO A 57 0.96 2.65 -8.19
CA PRO A 57 -0.47 2.77 -7.89
C PRO A 57 -0.77 2.64 -6.39
N THR A 58 -1.57 3.58 -5.87
CA THR A 58 -2.14 3.56 -4.52
C THR A 58 -3.64 3.26 -4.60
N TYR A 59 -4.23 2.80 -3.50
CA TYR A 59 -5.67 2.57 -3.47
C TYR A 59 -6.45 3.89 -3.44
N PRO A 60 -7.57 4.03 -4.18
CA PRO A 60 -8.16 3.01 -5.06
C PRO A 60 -7.49 2.96 -6.45
N ILE A 61 -7.37 1.76 -7.04
CA ILE A 61 -6.96 1.61 -8.45
C ILE A 61 -8.16 1.95 -9.34
N PRO A 62 -8.05 2.93 -10.25
CA PRO A 62 -9.12 3.24 -11.18
C PRO A 62 -9.43 2.02 -12.06
N GLY A 63 -10.70 1.62 -12.09
CA GLY A 63 -11.17 0.47 -12.88
C GLY A 63 -11.00 -0.91 -12.22
N LYS A 64 -10.42 -0.99 -11.02
CA LYS A 64 -10.26 -2.27 -10.29
C LYS A 64 -10.74 -2.17 -8.84
N SER A 65 -11.95 -2.64 -8.58
CA SER A 65 -12.47 -2.77 -7.21
C SER A 65 -11.86 -3.99 -6.53
N CYS A 66 -11.48 -3.86 -5.26
CA CYS A 66 -11.08 -4.99 -4.43
C CYS A 66 -12.13 -6.10 -4.47
N GLY A 67 -11.71 -7.32 -4.77
CA GLY A 67 -12.56 -8.51 -4.71
C GLY A 67 -13.44 -8.76 -5.94
N LYS A 68 -13.41 -7.91 -6.97
CA LYS A 68 -14.07 -8.23 -8.24
C LYS A 68 -13.11 -9.02 -9.13
N LYS A 69 -13.33 -10.34 -9.17
CA LYS A 69 -12.85 -11.20 -10.26
C LYS A 69 -13.50 -10.77 -11.58
#